data_AF-A0A8B6G3Z1-F1
#
_entry.id   AF-A0A8B6G3Z1-F1
#
_cell.length_a   1.000
_cell.length_b   1.000
_cell.length_c   1.000
_cell.angle_alpha   90.00
_cell.angle_beta   90.00
_cell.angle_gamma   90.00
#
_symmetry.space_group_name_H-M   'P 1'
#
loop_
_entity.id
_entity.type
_entity.pdbx_description
1 polymer ?
#
loop_
_entity_poly.entity_id
_entity_poly.type
_entity_poly.pdbx_seq_one_letter_code
_entity_poly.pdbx_strand_id
1 'polypeptide(L)'
;MRFITSKQSYDYVDNLQNFANSYNKTFHRTIGMAPDKVNISKETNLWWKMYWPKRLQPKTEKARKPFRFKIGDKVRITYIRNPFTREYDEKWSGEIFKISQRILRGGLPVYRLIDFQDEEISGTFYQSEVQKVDVREDDMWKVEKILKTKGKRTQQTILCEMVTLAKEIQLLD
;
A
#
# COMPACT_ATOMS: atom_id res chain seq x y z
N MET A 1 -27.51 3.13 8.99
CA MET A 1 -27.87 2.31 7.82
C MET A 1 -29.12 1.46 8.02
N ARG A 2 -29.21 0.56 9.03
CA ARG A 2 -30.39 -0.32 9.18
C ARG A 2 -31.76 0.39 9.26
N PHE A 3 -31.88 1.47 10.03
CA PHE A 3 -33.14 2.25 10.12
C PHE A 3 -33.53 2.88 8.78
N ILE A 4 -32.56 3.54 8.12
CA ILE A 4 -32.77 4.22 6.84
C ILE A 4 -33.26 3.22 5.78
N THR A 5 -32.64 2.05 5.70
CA THR A 5 -33.03 1.01 4.75
C THR A 5 -34.39 0.38 5.10
N SER A 6 -34.70 0.16 6.38
CA SER A 6 -35.94 -0.52 6.79
C SER A 6 -37.17 0.38 6.82
N LYS A 7 -37.00 1.67 7.15
CA LYS A 7 -38.06 2.67 7.18
C LYS A 7 -38.14 3.51 5.92
N GLN A 8 -37.18 3.32 4.99
CA GLN A 8 -37.06 4.10 3.75
C GLN A 8 -37.15 5.63 3.98
N SER A 9 -36.60 6.09 5.10
CA SER A 9 -36.59 7.51 5.48
C SER A 9 -35.22 7.90 6.01
N TYR A 10 -34.81 9.13 5.67
CA TYR A 10 -33.59 9.76 6.16
C TYR A 10 -33.84 10.62 7.41
N ASP A 11 -35.04 10.62 7.96
CA ASP A 11 -35.44 11.42 9.13
C ASP A 11 -35.01 10.73 10.43
N TYR A 12 -33.69 10.58 10.60
CA TYR A 12 -33.10 9.90 11.74
C TYR A 12 -32.93 10.81 12.97
N VAL A 13 -33.08 12.13 12.79
CA VAL A 13 -32.85 13.13 13.85
C VAL A 13 -33.83 12.92 15.01
N ASP A 14 -35.11 12.78 14.72
CA ASP A 14 -36.16 12.60 15.74
C ASP A 14 -36.04 11.24 16.46
N ASN A 15 -35.40 10.27 15.81
CA ASN A 15 -35.21 8.92 16.35
C ASN A 15 -33.84 8.71 17.02
N LEU A 16 -33.03 9.77 17.15
CA LEU A 16 -31.67 9.67 17.68
C LEU A 16 -31.63 9.05 19.08
N GLN A 17 -32.58 9.44 19.94
CA GLN A 17 -32.68 8.90 21.30
C GLN A 17 -32.95 7.38 21.30
N ASN A 18 -33.75 6.89 20.35
CA ASN A 18 -34.03 5.46 20.21
C ASN A 18 -32.77 4.68 19.81
N PHE A 19 -31.92 5.26 18.96
CA PHE A 19 -30.65 4.62 18.58
C PHE A 19 -29.67 4.57 19.74
N ALA A 20 -29.52 5.68 20.49
CA ALA A 20 -28.67 5.72 21.67
C ALA A 20 -29.13 4.69 22.72
N ASN A 21 -30.44 4.63 22.98
CA ASN A 21 -31.02 3.66 23.92
C ASN A 21 -30.81 2.21 23.45
N SER A 22 -30.98 1.94 22.15
CA SER A 22 -30.73 0.61 21.58
C SER A 22 -29.27 0.21 21.73
N TYR A 23 -28.33 1.11 21.45
CA TYR A 23 -26.90 0.85 21.58
C TYR A 23 -26.53 0.57 23.05
N ASN A 24 -26.96 1.45 23.95
CA ASN A 24 -26.64 1.35 25.38
C ASN A 24 -27.19 0.08 26.03
N LYS A 25 -28.31 -0.47 25.54
CA LYS A 25 -28.92 -1.72 26.04
C LYS A 25 -28.41 -2.97 25.34
N THR A 26 -27.69 -2.84 24.22
CA THR A 26 -27.23 -3.99 23.45
C THR A 26 -25.97 -4.58 24.06
N PHE A 27 -25.88 -5.90 24.09
CA PHE A 27 -24.68 -6.60 24.52
C PHE A 27 -23.50 -6.33 23.57
N HIS A 28 -22.40 -5.80 24.11
CA HIS A 28 -21.17 -5.57 23.35
C HIS A 28 -20.14 -6.65 23.66
N ARG A 29 -19.69 -7.39 22.64
CA ARG A 29 -18.77 -8.54 22.81
C ARG A 29 -17.45 -8.18 23.49
N THR A 30 -16.89 -7.01 23.18
CA THR A 30 -15.61 -6.55 23.74
C THR A 30 -15.69 -6.42 25.26
N ILE A 31 -16.72 -5.75 25.77
CA ILE A 31 -16.94 -5.54 27.20
C ILE A 31 -17.62 -6.74 27.86
N GLY A 32 -18.40 -7.51 27.11
CA GLY A 32 -19.18 -8.66 27.57
C GLY A 32 -20.40 -8.31 28.42
N MET A 33 -20.95 -7.11 28.26
CA MET A 33 -22.25 -6.69 28.80
C MET A 33 -22.81 -5.53 27.97
N ALA A 34 -23.98 -5.04 28.32
CA ALA A 34 -24.51 -3.81 27.75
C ALA A 34 -23.88 -2.58 28.43
N PRO A 35 -23.57 -1.50 27.69
CA PRO A 35 -23.00 -0.28 28.27
C PRO A 35 -23.80 0.30 29.45
N ASP A 36 -25.12 0.23 29.40
CA ASP A 36 -26.01 0.72 30.46
C ASP A 36 -25.93 -0.10 31.77
N LYS A 37 -25.33 -1.29 31.74
CA LYS A 37 -25.13 -2.16 32.91
C LYS A 37 -23.77 -2.01 33.57
N VAL A 38 -22.93 -1.11 33.07
CA VAL A 38 -21.61 -0.82 33.65
C VAL A 38 -21.80 0.02 34.91
N ASN A 39 -21.24 -0.45 36.01
CA ASN A 39 -21.23 0.23 37.30
C ASN A 39 -19.79 0.31 37.82
N ILE A 40 -19.56 1.17 38.82
CA ILE A 40 -18.23 1.43 39.40
C ILE A 40 -17.58 0.12 39.87
N SER A 41 -18.34 -0.82 40.45
CA SER A 41 -17.79 -2.10 40.93
C SER A 41 -17.30 -3.03 39.82
N LYS A 42 -17.82 -2.91 38.59
CA LYS A 42 -17.39 -3.71 37.43
C LYS A 42 -16.34 -3.01 36.58
N GLU A 43 -16.13 -1.71 36.78
CA GLU A 43 -15.21 -0.89 35.98
C GLU A 43 -13.80 -1.46 35.97
N THR A 44 -13.28 -1.83 37.15
CA THR A 44 -11.94 -2.41 37.26
C THR A 44 -11.81 -3.71 36.45
N ASN A 45 -12.78 -4.64 36.59
CA ASN A 45 -12.78 -5.89 35.83
C ASN A 45 -12.88 -5.63 34.31
N LEU A 46 -13.68 -4.64 33.93
CA LEU A 46 -13.84 -4.24 32.54
C LEU A 46 -12.54 -3.67 31.97
N TRP A 47 -11.87 -2.80 32.73
CA TRP A 47 -10.59 -2.24 32.36
C TRP A 47 -9.54 -3.34 32.18
N TRP A 48 -9.44 -4.29 33.12
CA TRP A 48 -8.59 -5.46 32.94
C TRP A 48 -8.98 -6.23 31.67
N LYS A 49 -10.26 -6.51 31.44
CA LYS A 49 -10.69 -7.24 30.24
C LYS A 49 -10.34 -6.55 28.93
N MET A 50 -10.41 -5.21 28.89
CA MET A 50 -10.17 -4.41 27.70
C MET A 50 -8.68 -4.14 27.45
N TYR A 51 -7.94 -3.81 28.50
CA TYR A 51 -6.58 -3.28 28.39
C TYR A 51 -5.51 -4.22 28.94
N TRP A 52 -5.86 -5.23 29.75
CA TRP A 52 -4.88 -6.21 30.19
C TRP A 52 -4.34 -6.96 28.97
N PRO A 53 -3.01 -7.06 28.80
CA PRO A 53 -2.44 -7.86 27.75
C PRO A 53 -2.84 -9.32 28.00
N LYS A 54 -3.83 -9.81 27.24
CA LYS A 54 -4.05 -11.24 27.12
C LYS A 54 -2.74 -11.79 26.64
N ARG A 55 -2.08 -12.61 27.47
CA ARG A 55 -0.83 -13.31 27.11
C ARG A 55 -1.02 -13.79 25.68
N LEU A 56 -0.26 -13.20 24.75
CA LEU A 56 -0.25 -13.63 23.38
C LEU A 56 0.09 -15.10 23.48
N GLN A 57 -0.90 -15.96 23.21
CA GLN A 57 -0.64 -17.39 23.11
C GLN A 57 0.57 -17.49 22.18
N PRO A 58 1.66 -18.20 22.57
CA PRO A 58 2.84 -18.29 21.74
C PRO A 58 2.38 -18.85 20.41
N LYS A 59 2.25 -17.95 19.44
CA LYS A 59 1.63 -18.25 18.16
C LYS A 59 2.71 -19.03 17.45
N THR A 60 2.67 -20.36 17.58
CA THR A 60 3.62 -21.34 17.01
C THR A 60 4.50 -20.69 15.96
N GLU A 61 5.67 -20.26 16.41
CA GLU A 61 6.42 -19.17 15.81
C GLU A 61 7.11 -19.70 14.55
N LYS A 62 6.35 -19.87 13.46
CA LYS A 62 6.97 -19.88 12.14
C LYS A 62 7.61 -18.51 12.01
N ALA A 63 8.93 -18.46 12.22
CA ALA A 63 9.74 -17.25 12.11
C ALA A 63 9.31 -16.51 10.83
N ARG A 64 8.57 -15.42 10.99
CA ARG A 64 8.10 -14.64 9.85
C ARG A 64 9.35 -14.07 9.22
N LYS A 65 9.61 -14.43 7.96
CA LYS A 65 10.69 -13.79 7.19
C LYS A 65 10.39 -12.29 7.18
N PRO A 66 11.24 -11.45 7.77
CA PRO A 66 10.92 -10.04 7.96
C PRO A 66 10.79 -9.31 6.62
N PHE A 67 11.57 -9.73 5.61
CA PHE A 67 11.59 -9.13 4.29
C PHE A 67 11.01 -10.08 3.24
N ARG A 68 10.08 -9.57 2.43
CA ARG A 68 9.55 -10.26 1.25
C ARG A 68 10.53 -10.23 0.08
N PHE A 69 11.23 -9.13 -0.11
CA PHE A 69 12.11 -8.91 -1.26
C PHE A 69 13.60 -9.04 -0.89
N LYS A 70 14.43 -9.29 -1.90
CA LYS A 70 15.88 -9.44 -1.78
C LYS A 70 16.59 -8.22 -2.35
N ILE A 71 17.83 -8.01 -1.91
CA ILE A 71 18.73 -7.01 -2.52
C ILE A 71 18.97 -7.44 -3.98
N GLY A 72 18.91 -6.49 -4.90
CA GLY A 72 19.03 -6.72 -6.34
C GLY A 72 17.73 -7.10 -7.06
N ASP A 73 16.62 -7.34 -6.35
CA ASP A 73 15.33 -7.54 -7.02
C ASP A 73 14.93 -6.25 -7.78
N LYS A 74 14.46 -6.43 -9.02
CA LYS A 74 13.88 -5.35 -9.84
C LYS A 74 12.46 -5.07 -9.37
N VAL A 75 12.13 -3.80 -9.15
CA VAL A 75 10.86 -3.39 -8.56
C VAL A 75 10.31 -2.10 -9.18
N ARG A 76 8.99 -1.91 -9.10
CA ARG A 76 8.28 -0.65 -9.33
C ARG A 76 7.78 -0.08 -8.01
N ILE A 77 7.59 1.23 -7.97
CA ILE A 77 7.10 1.96 -6.81
C ILE A 77 5.68 2.47 -7.09
N THR A 78 4.82 2.53 -6.08
CA THR A 78 3.49 3.13 -6.22
C THR A 78 3.56 4.65 -6.33
N TYR A 79 2.70 5.27 -7.16
CA TYR A 79 2.50 6.72 -7.11
C TYR A 79 1.82 7.18 -5.81
N ILE A 80 2.10 8.42 -5.42
CA ILE A 80 1.41 9.08 -4.31
C ILE A 80 -0.07 9.26 -4.70
N ARG A 81 -0.97 8.69 -3.91
CA ARG A 81 -2.42 8.80 -4.15
C ARG A 81 -2.96 10.12 -3.64
N ASN A 82 -3.69 10.83 -4.51
CA ASN A 82 -4.50 11.97 -4.12
C ASN A 82 -5.94 11.52 -3.80
N PRO A 83 -6.71 12.25 -2.98
CA PRO A 83 -8.10 11.90 -2.65
C PRO A 83 -9.02 11.72 -3.87
N PHE A 84 -8.63 12.29 -5.01
CA PHE A 84 -9.38 12.26 -6.26
C PHE A 84 -8.77 11.32 -7.32
N THR A 85 -7.78 10.49 -6.98
CA THR A 85 -7.26 9.49 -7.94
C THR A 85 -8.34 8.47 -8.27
N ARG A 86 -8.57 8.29 -9.56
CA ARG A 86 -9.56 7.37 -10.10
C ARG A 86 -8.96 5.98 -10.19
N GLU A 87 -9.81 4.96 -10.24
CA GLU A 87 -9.35 3.56 -10.25
C GLU A 87 -8.61 3.19 -11.55
N TYR A 88 -8.87 3.91 -12.64
CA TYR A 88 -8.20 3.73 -13.92
C TYR A 88 -6.87 4.48 -14.05
N ASP A 89 -6.50 5.32 -13.07
CA ASP A 89 -5.22 6.02 -13.09
C ASP A 89 -4.08 5.01 -12.85
N GLU A 90 -2.92 5.23 -13.48
CA GLU A 90 -1.74 4.38 -13.30
C GLU A 90 -1.31 4.37 -11.82
N LYS A 91 -1.19 3.18 -11.23
CA LYS A 91 -0.86 3.01 -9.80
C LYS A 91 0.63 2.87 -9.53
N TRP A 92 1.40 2.50 -10.54
CA TRP A 92 2.82 2.12 -10.43
C TRP A 92 3.67 2.97 -11.36
N SER A 93 4.89 3.29 -10.92
CA SER A 93 5.89 3.99 -11.72
C SER A 93 6.16 3.24 -13.03
N GLY A 94 6.33 4.01 -14.11
CA GLY A 94 6.85 3.46 -15.36
C GLY A 94 8.30 2.98 -15.22
N GLU A 95 9.07 3.69 -14.40
CA GLU A 95 10.46 3.38 -14.05
C GLU A 95 10.58 2.12 -13.20
N ILE A 96 11.65 1.38 -13.46
CA ILE A 96 12.04 0.18 -12.73
C ILE A 96 13.29 0.50 -11.94
N PHE A 97 13.33 0.04 -10.71
CA PHE A 97 14.41 0.28 -9.75
C PHE A 97 14.94 -1.05 -9.24
N LYS A 98 16.09 -1.03 -8.56
CA LYS A 98 16.65 -2.19 -7.87
C LYS A 98 16.68 -1.93 -6.37
N ILE A 99 16.42 -2.97 -5.58
CA ILE A 99 16.57 -2.87 -4.12
C ILE A 99 18.05 -2.83 -3.76
N SER A 100 18.50 -1.74 -3.15
CA SER A 100 19.87 -1.59 -2.65
C SER A 100 20.02 -2.09 -1.22
N GLN A 101 19.06 -1.75 -0.34
CA GLN A 101 19.13 -2.06 1.09
C GLN A 101 17.79 -2.53 1.66
N ARG A 102 17.88 -3.30 2.75
CA ARG A 102 16.75 -3.81 3.53
C ARG A 102 16.94 -3.43 4.99
N ILE A 103 15.99 -2.70 5.55
CA ILE A 103 16.08 -2.10 6.89
C ILE A 103 14.84 -2.48 7.67
N LEU A 104 15.01 -2.91 8.93
CA LEU A 104 13.90 -3.19 9.84
C LEU A 104 13.71 -1.98 10.76
N ARG A 105 12.56 -1.29 10.68
CA ARG A 105 12.20 -0.18 11.58
C ARG A 105 11.03 -0.58 12.45
N GLY A 106 11.26 -0.76 13.76
CA GLY A 106 10.20 -1.14 14.71
C GLY A 106 9.50 -2.47 14.36
N GLY A 107 10.21 -3.40 13.72
CA GLY A 107 9.63 -4.67 13.24
C GLY A 107 9.00 -4.62 11.85
N LEU A 108 8.95 -3.44 11.21
CA LEU A 108 8.43 -3.27 9.85
C LEU A 108 9.56 -3.28 8.81
N PRO A 109 9.43 -4.05 7.71
CA PRO A 109 10.41 -4.07 6.63
C PRO A 109 10.28 -2.83 5.73
N VAL A 110 11.41 -2.17 5.54
CA VAL A 110 11.57 -0.97 4.72
C VAL A 110 12.74 -1.19 3.75
N TYR A 111 12.65 -0.63 2.55
CA TYR A 111 13.62 -0.81 1.47
C TYR A 111 14.20 0.53 1.01
N ARG A 112 15.47 0.53 0.62
CA ARG A 112 16.07 1.60 -0.20
C ARG A 112 16.26 1.11 -1.62
N LEU A 113 16.15 2.02 -2.57
CA LEU A 113 16.12 1.72 -3.99
C LEU A 113 17.20 2.54 -4.69
N ILE A 114 17.77 1.94 -5.73
CA ILE A 114 18.67 2.59 -6.69
C ILE A 114 18.06 2.45 -8.08
N ASP A 115 18.37 3.38 -8.96
CA ASP A 115 17.99 3.30 -10.37
C ASP A 115 18.95 2.36 -11.16
N PHE A 116 18.92 2.44 -12.49
CA PHE A 116 19.83 1.69 -13.36
C PHE A 116 21.14 2.43 -13.65
N GLN A 117 21.25 3.71 -13.29
CA GLN A 117 22.46 4.52 -13.35
C GLN A 117 23.25 4.46 -12.02
N ASP A 118 22.80 3.62 -11.09
CA ASP A 118 23.33 3.44 -9.74
C ASP A 118 23.20 4.69 -8.84
N GLU A 119 22.23 5.57 -9.14
CA GLU A 119 21.86 6.68 -8.27
C GLU A 119 20.85 6.23 -7.19
N GLU A 120 21.08 6.62 -5.93
CA GLU A 120 20.20 6.29 -4.81
C GLU A 120 18.97 7.19 -4.80
N ILE A 121 17.79 6.59 -4.79
CA ILE A 121 16.53 7.33 -4.71
C ILE A 121 16.38 7.88 -3.29
N SER A 122 16.07 9.17 -3.20
CA SER A 122 15.79 9.80 -1.92
C SER A 122 14.58 9.18 -1.23
N GLY A 123 14.80 8.70 -0.01
CA GLY A 123 13.75 8.18 0.86
C GLY A 123 13.84 6.68 1.14
N THR A 124 12.78 6.16 1.74
CA THR A 124 12.67 4.75 2.11
C THR A 124 11.27 4.27 1.87
N PHE A 125 11.12 3.09 1.28
CA PHE A 125 9.83 2.57 0.80
C PHE A 125 9.36 1.38 1.62
N TYR A 126 8.07 1.35 1.95
CA TYR A 126 7.46 0.21 2.62
C TYR A 126 7.25 -0.95 1.67
N GLN A 127 7.13 -2.15 2.22
CA GLN A 127 6.85 -3.35 1.45
C GLN A 127 5.58 -3.26 0.58
N SER A 128 4.57 -2.49 1.00
CA SER A 128 3.31 -2.29 0.26
C SER A 128 3.45 -1.35 -0.94
N GLU A 129 4.46 -0.49 -0.94
CA GLU A 129 4.71 0.53 -1.96
C GLU A 129 5.61 0.01 -3.08
N VAL A 130 6.11 -1.22 -2.94
CA VAL A 130 7.09 -1.84 -3.83
C VAL A 130 6.52 -3.11 -4.43
N GLN A 131 6.59 -3.23 -5.75
CA GLN A 131 6.18 -4.42 -6.48
C GLN A 131 7.36 -5.00 -7.27
N LYS A 132 7.67 -6.27 -7.03
CA LYS A 132 8.65 -6.99 -7.84
C LYS A 132 8.17 -7.17 -9.27
N VAL A 133 9.07 -6.92 -10.22
CA VAL A 133 8.85 -7.08 -11.65
C VAL A 133 9.92 -8.02 -12.21
N ASP A 134 9.49 -9.01 -12.98
CA ASP A 134 10.39 -9.87 -13.73
C ASP A 134 10.53 -9.28 -15.13
N VAL A 135 11.69 -8.69 -15.42
CA VAL A 135 11.98 -8.03 -16.70
C VAL A 135 12.85 -8.93 -17.55
N ARG A 136 12.38 -9.27 -18.76
CA ARG A 136 13.12 -10.00 -19.80
C ARG A 136 13.94 -9.02 -20.64
N GLU A 137 14.95 -9.53 -21.34
CA GLU A 137 15.80 -8.69 -22.20
C GLU A 137 15.04 -8.12 -23.40
N ASP A 138 14.02 -8.84 -23.89
CA ASP A 138 13.16 -8.44 -25.02
C ASP A 138 11.96 -7.55 -24.62
N ASP A 139 11.83 -7.18 -23.35
CA ASP A 139 10.70 -6.37 -22.92
C ASP A 139 10.81 -4.94 -23.48
N MET A 140 9.69 -4.42 -23.99
CA MET A 140 9.63 -3.06 -24.53
C MET A 140 9.71 -2.02 -23.40
N TRP A 141 10.65 -1.09 -23.55
CA TRP A 141 10.83 0.03 -22.62
C TRP A 141 10.11 1.27 -23.11
N LYS A 142 9.58 2.07 -22.19
CA LYS A 142 9.02 3.38 -22.52
C LYS A 142 10.16 4.34 -22.85
N VAL A 143 10.07 5.03 -23.97
CA VAL A 143 11.01 6.08 -24.36
C VAL A 143 10.69 7.34 -23.56
N GLU A 144 11.67 7.91 -22.88
CA GLU A 144 11.52 9.15 -22.13
C GLU A 144 11.76 10.35 -23.04
N LYS A 145 12.87 10.33 -23.79
CA LYS A 145 13.27 11.44 -24.64
C LYS A 145 13.94 10.95 -25.91
N ILE A 146 13.53 11.53 -27.04
CA ILE A 146 14.23 11.35 -28.32
C ILE A 146 15.27 12.45 -28.42
N LEU A 147 16.56 12.06 -28.48
CA LEU A 147 17.68 12.98 -28.55
C LEU A 147 18.03 13.34 -29.99
N LYS A 148 17.94 12.37 -30.90
CA LYS A 148 18.27 12.57 -32.31
C LYS A 148 17.53 11.61 -33.22
N THR A 149 17.07 12.12 -34.34
CA THR A 149 16.47 11.33 -35.41
C THR A 149 17.27 11.54 -36.69
N LYS A 150 17.66 10.46 -37.37
CA LYS A 150 18.41 10.51 -38.63
C LYS A 150 17.69 9.66 -39.68
N GLY A 151 17.55 10.17 -40.91
CA GLY A 151 16.97 9.42 -42.04
C GLY A 151 15.72 10.05 -42.65
N LYS A 152 15.16 9.40 -43.67
CA LYS A 152 13.92 9.82 -44.33
C LYS A 152 12.73 9.07 -43.72
N ARG A 153 11.51 9.58 -43.92
CA ARG A 153 10.26 9.12 -43.28
C ARG A 153 10.02 7.60 -43.27
N THR A 154 10.57 6.86 -44.24
CA THR A 154 10.46 5.41 -44.38
C THR A 154 11.54 4.60 -43.64
N GLN A 155 12.70 5.17 -43.34
CA GLN A 155 13.78 4.53 -42.57
C GLN A 155 14.43 5.58 -41.69
N GLN A 156 14.02 5.64 -40.42
CA GLN A 156 14.58 6.53 -39.42
C GLN A 156 15.38 5.71 -38.42
N THR A 157 16.50 6.25 -37.94
CA THR A 157 17.19 5.73 -36.76
C THR A 157 17.01 6.75 -35.64
N ILE A 158 16.66 6.27 -34.46
CA ILE A 158 16.36 7.11 -33.29
C ILE A 158 17.37 6.82 -32.18
N LEU A 159 18.05 7.88 -31.75
CA LEU A 159 18.79 7.88 -30.50
C LEU A 159 17.88 8.43 -29.41
N CYS A 160 17.63 7.63 -28.38
CA CYS A 160 16.71 7.97 -27.32
C CYS A 160 17.25 7.59 -25.94
N GLU A 161 16.80 8.34 -24.94
CA GLU A 161 16.86 7.96 -23.53
C GLU A 161 15.60 7.16 -23.23
N MET A 162 15.77 5.88 -22.88
CA MET A 162 14.69 5.08 -22.32
C MET A 162 14.55 5.47 -20.85
N VAL A 163 13.33 5.33 -20.33
CA VAL A 163 12.95 5.60 -18.93
C VAL A 163 13.85 4.87 -17.90
N THR A 164 14.72 3.94 -18.33
CA THR A 164 15.74 3.34 -17.46
C THR A 164 17.09 3.04 -18.13
N LEU A 165 17.37 3.47 -19.38
CA LEU A 165 18.65 3.19 -20.08
C LEU A 165 18.83 4.12 -21.29
N ALA A 166 19.99 4.77 -21.42
CA ALA A 166 20.43 5.27 -22.72
C ALA A 166 20.92 4.08 -23.56
N LYS A 167 20.14 3.66 -24.55
CA LYS A 167 20.58 2.70 -25.57
C LYS A 167 20.18 3.23 -26.94
N GLU A 168 21.14 3.27 -27.87
CA GLU A 168 20.84 3.45 -29.29
C GLU A 168 19.99 2.27 -29.77
N ILE A 169 18.83 2.56 -30.38
CA ILE A 169 18.00 1.56 -31.04
C ILE A 169 18.27 1.63 -32.54
N GLN A 170 18.85 0.57 -33.09
CA GLN A 170 18.78 0.32 -34.53
C GLN A 170 17.43 -0.33 -34.83
N LEU A 171 16.64 0.28 -35.71
CA LEU A 171 15.43 -0.35 -36.22
C LEU A 171 15.86 -1.54 -37.09
N LEU A 172 15.40 -2.74 -36.73
CA LEU A 172 15.48 -3.93 -37.59
C LEU A 172 14.59 -3.70 -38.83
N ASP A 173 15.13 -4.10 -39.97
CA ASP A 173 14.60 -3.89 -41.33
C ASP A 173 13.15 -4.38 -41.54
#